data_AF-A0A2D2HB06-F1
#
_entry.id   AF-A0A2D2HB06-F1
#
_cell.length_a   1.000
_cell.length_b   1.000
_cell.length_c   1.000
_cell.angle_alpha   90.00
_cell.angle_beta   90.00
_cell.angle_gamma   90.00
#
_symmetry.space_group_name_H-M   'P 1'
#
loop_
_entity.id
_entity.type
_entity.pdbx_description
1 polymer ?
#
loop_
_entity_poly.entity_id
_entity_poly.type
_entity_poly.pdbx_seq_one_letter_code
_entity_poly.pdbx_strand_id
1 'polypeptide(L)'
;MILGEYGTGKTSLTRVLQHRWLSDYHGDPSQPIPIRIELRNFSRQFDAYGLLHHFLDANKLSHVSIDFMLHLIRTGRVILLLDGYDEMAQFMNSRERRACLAALAELAKDGAKGILTSRPNYFSESEELNVFEALYRNLEQQRYYLSKKDSEFIESERIVDALVERYVLNRYERNLQDLTPEQTESLVKRSLAKNPTGQRIVLSILNRVFREEALGTRQALSGKPVIVSYLLELVEEIQKAQDADTSANTITEWDIYKLIIDRLMARDMQRSTLLPHDRRLALQTLALKISSRDNPIATEDTFNKIVDEHFPAELRRLSPEERRTRRLELFEDLRSSATLTRAVEAKHDGWVFSQNPFHNG
;
A
#
# COMPACT_ATOMS: atom_id res chain seq x y z
N MET A 1 5.92 -4.90 11.41
CA MET A 1 5.08 -4.68 10.21
C MET A 1 4.50 -3.28 10.27
N ILE A 2 4.44 -2.60 9.13
CA ILE A 2 3.83 -1.28 8.95
C ILE A 2 2.65 -1.44 7.99
N LEU A 3 1.45 -1.13 8.46
CA LEU A 3 0.25 -1.13 7.64
C LEU A 3 -0.06 0.29 7.18
N GLY A 4 -0.82 0.46 6.11
CA GLY A 4 -1.23 1.77 5.64
C GLY A 4 -2.03 1.66 4.36
N GLU A 5 -2.98 2.54 4.15
CA GLU A 5 -3.75 2.58 2.90
C GLU A 5 -2.87 2.97 1.69
N TYR A 6 -3.42 2.86 0.49
CA TYR A 6 -2.72 3.37 -0.68
C TYR A 6 -2.43 4.87 -0.50
N GLY A 7 -1.21 5.26 -0.88
CA GLY A 7 -0.81 6.66 -0.91
C GLY A 7 -0.38 7.25 0.43
N THR A 8 -0.44 6.50 1.54
CA THR A 8 -0.05 6.96 2.90
C THR A 8 1.46 7.14 3.11
N GLY A 9 2.28 6.76 2.12
CA GLY A 9 3.73 6.99 2.15
C GLY A 9 4.59 5.83 2.63
N LYS A 10 4.07 4.59 2.66
CA LYS A 10 4.83 3.38 3.06
C LYS A 10 6.18 3.24 2.34
N THR A 11 6.18 3.33 1.01
CA THR A 11 7.41 3.30 0.19
C THR A 11 8.34 4.48 0.47
N SER A 12 7.79 5.66 0.72
CA SER A 12 8.60 6.83 1.09
C SER A 12 9.26 6.63 2.44
N LEU A 13 8.54 6.07 3.42
CA LEU A 13 9.07 5.74 4.74
C LEU A 13 10.22 4.74 4.67
N THR A 14 10.08 3.65 3.90
CA THR A 14 11.16 2.66 3.75
C THR A 14 12.41 3.27 3.11
N ARG A 15 12.26 4.18 2.13
CA ARG A 15 13.39 4.91 1.53
C ARG A 15 14.07 5.86 2.52
N VAL A 16 13.29 6.59 3.33
CA VAL A 16 13.84 7.49 4.37
C VAL A 16 14.58 6.69 5.44
N LEU A 17 14.02 5.57 5.89
CA LEU A 17 14.68 4.68 6.85
C LEU A 17 15.97 4.11 6.28
N GLN A 18 15.94 3.62 5.04
CA GLN A 18 17.14 3.12 4.35
C GLN A 18 18.23 4.20 4.31
N HIS A 19 17.90 5.43 3.92
CA HIS A 19 18.86 6.52 3.83
C HIS A 19 19.47 6.90 5.19
N ARG A 20 18.64 6.99 6.24
CA ARG A 20 19.10 7.28 7.60
C ARG A 20 20.03 6.18 8.13
N TRP A 21 19.59 4.93 8.10
CA TRP A 21 20.38 3.81 8.59
C TRP A 21 21.64 3.57 7.77
N LEU A 22 21.63 3.90 6.48
CA LEU A 22 22.84 3.85 5.68
C LEU A 22 23.83 4.93 6.11
N SER A 23 23.35 6.13 6.47
CA SER A 23 24.19 7.20 7.01
C SER A 23 24.78 6.80 8.36
N ASP A 24 23.99 6.15 9.23
CA ASP A 24 24.46 5.62 10.51
C ASP A 24 25.55 4.55 10.30
N TYR A 25 25.36 3.64 9.34
CA TYR A 25 26.37 2.64 8.96
C TYR A 25 27.68 3.25 8.43
N HIS A 26 27.59 4.34 7.66
CA HIS A 26 28.79 5.05 7.20
C HIS A 26 29.53 5.73 8.36
N GLY A 27 28.82 6.22 9.37
CA GLY A 27 29.41 6.79 10.57
C GLY A 27 29.97 5.75 11.54
N ASP A 28 29.34 4.57 11.60
CA ASP A 28 29.69 3.48 12.49
C ASP A 28 29.45 2.10 11.80
N PRO A 29 30.52 1.42 11.33
CA PRO A 29 30.42 0.11 10.69
C PRO A 29 29.92 -1.03 11.59
N SER A 30 29.74 -0.78 12.90
CA SER A 30 29.07 -1.73 13.80
C SER A 30 27.55 -1.74 13.62
N GLN A 31 26.98 -0.70 13.03
CA GLN A 31 25.56 -0.63 12.71
C GLN A 31 25.17 -1.63 11.61
N PRO A 32 23.91 -2.06 11.57
CA PRO A 32 23.42 -2.96 10.54
C PRO A 32 23.24 -2.28 9.17
N ILE A 33 23.44 -3.05 8.10
CA ILE A 33 23.27 -2.60 6.73
C ILE A 33 21.78 -2.67 6.35
N PRO A 34 21.13 -1.56 5.97
CA PRO A 34 19.73 -1.57 5.56
C PRO A 34 19.56 -2.01 4.10
N ILE A 35 18.88 -3.13 3.88
CA ILE A 35 18.60 -3.66 2.55
C ILE A 35 17.11 -3.54 2.25
N ARG A 36 16.77 -2.71 1.25
CA ARG A 36 15.39 -2.52 0.80
C ARG A 36 15.10 -3.37 -0.42
N ILE A 37 14.03 -4.18 -0.33
CA ILE A 37 13.58 -5.07 -1.40
C ILE A 37 12.13 -4.74 -1.74
N GLU A 38 11.85 -4.45 -3.01
CA GLU A 38 10.48 -4.24 -3.50
C GLU A 38 9.85 -5.59 -3.85
N LEU A 39 8.78 -5.96 -3.16
CA LEU A 39 8.14 -7.27 -3.32
C LEU A 39 7.29 -7.39 -4.59
N ARG A 40 6.91 -6.26 -5.21
CA ARG A 40 6.07 -6.20 -6.42
C ARG A 40 6.62 -6.93 -7.63
N ASN A 41 7.94 -7.15 -7.70
CA ASN A 41 8.58 -7.81 -8.84
C ASN A 41 8.46 -9.35 -8.77
N PHE A 42 7.87 -9.90 -7.71
CA PHE A 42 7.78 -11.32 -7.45
C PHE A 42 6.33 -11.76 -7.57
N SER A 43 5.99 -12.59 -8.57
CA SER A 43 4.59 -12.76 -8.95
C SER A 43 3.97 -14.12 -8.61
N ARG A 44 4.71 -15.25 -8.51
CA ARG A 44 4.03 -16.58 -8.44
C ARG A 44 4.70 -17.68 -7.61
N GLN A 45 6.03 -17.74 -7.55
CA GLN A 45 6.76 -18.74 -6.75
C GLN A 45 7.70 -18.01 -5.82
N PHE A 46 7.13 -17.51 -4.72
CA PHE A 46 7.90 -16.76 -3.74
C PHE A 46 8.64 -17.73 -2.82
N ASP A 47 9.97 -17.65 -2.87
CA ASP A 47 10.91 -18.28 -1.97
C ASP A 47 11.88 -17.20 -1.47
N ALA A 48 12.23 -17.25 -0.18
CA ALA A 48 13.26 -16.42 0.43
C ALA A 48 14.59 -16.46 -0.34
N TYR A 49 15.01 -17.65 -0.80
CA TYR A 49 16.25 -17.78 -1.59
C TYR A 49 16.11 -17.11 -2.96
N GLY A 50 14.98 -17.32 -3.63
CA GLY A 50 14.67 -16.66 -4.91
C GLY A 50 14.61 -15.13 -4.80
N LEU A 51 14.03 -14.62 -3.71
CA LEU A 51 13.99 -13.18 -3.39
C LEU A 51 15.40 -12.60 -3.29
N LEU A 52 16.26 -13.23 -2.47
CA LEU A 52 17.62 -12.77 -2.25
C LEU A 52 18.46 -12.90 -3.52
N HIS A 53 18.32 -14.00 -4.27
CA HIS A 53 19.02 -14.19 -5.54
C HIS A 53 18.67 -13.08 -6.54
N HIS A 54 17.37 -12.82 -6.76
CA HIS A 54 16.92 -11.77 -7.66
C HIS A 54 17.41 -10.39 -7.20
N PHE A 55 17.36 -10.12 -5.89
CA PHE A 55 17.88 -8.88 -5.34
C PHE A 55 19.38 -8.71 -5.63
N LEU A 56 20.19 -9.73 -5.40
CA LEU A 56 21.63 -9.70 -5.67
C LEU A 56 21.90 -9.49 -7.16
N ASP A 57 21.23 -10.24 -8.02
CA ASP A 57 21.40 -10.15 -9.47
C ASP A 57 21.02 -8.76 -10.02
N ALA A 58 19.86 -8.23 -9.62
CA ALA A 58 19.41 -6.90 -10.01
C ALA A 58 20.38 -5.78 -9.58
N ASN A 59 21.17 -6.01 -8.53
CA ASN A 59 22.16 -5.07 -8.02
C ASN A 59 23.60 -5.40 -8.47
N LYS A 60 23.79 -6.33 -9.43
CA LYS A 60 25.12 -6.77 -9.93
C LYS A 60 26.01 -7.39 -8.84
N LEU A 61 25.38 -8.01 -7.85
CA LEU A 61 26.01 -8.70 -6.72
C LEU A 61 25.84 -10.23 -6.81
N SER A 62 25.65 -10.78 -8.01
CA SER A 62 25.48 -12.22 -8.25
C SER A 62 26.68 -13.08 -7.84
N HIS A 63 27.84 -12.47 -7.58
CA HIS A 63 29.02 -13.13 -7.02
C HIS A 63 28.92 -13.40 -5.51
N VAL A 64 27.99 -12.73 -4.81
CA VAL A 64 27.75 -12.93 -3.37
C VAL A 64 26.92 -14.19 -3.18
N SER A 65 27.37 -15.10 -2.32
CA SER A 65 26.60 -16.31 -2.02
C SER A 65 25.32 -15.99 -1.23
N ILE A 66 24.23 -16.69 -1.55
CA ILE A 66 22.96 -16.54 -0.82
C ILE A 66 23.12 -16.96 0.64
N ASP A 67 23.88 -18.01 0.92
CA ASP A 67 24.14 -18.47 2.29
C ASP A 67 24.87 -17.41 3.13
N PHE A 68 25.81 -16.69 2.53
CA PHE A 68 26.46 -15.56 3.20
C PHE A 68 25.46 -14.43 3.49
N MET A 69 24.59 -14.08 2.53
CA MET A 69 23.54 -13.10 2.76
C MET A 69 22.58 -13.50 3.89
N LEU A 70 22.13 -14.76 3.89
CA LEU A 70 21.28 -15.31 4.95
C LEU A 70 22.00 -15.29 6.30
N HIS A 71 23.30 -15.58 6.34
CA HIS A 71 24.09 -15.46 7.55
C HIS A 71 24.13 -14.02 8.07
N LEU A 72 24.31 -13.01 7.20
CA LEU A 72 24.28 -11.60 7.59
C LEU A 72 22.90 -11.17 8.12
N ILE A 73 21.82 -11.66 7.51
CA ILE A 73 20.45 -11.40 7.96
C ILE A 73 20.23 -12.01 9.35
N ARG A 74 20.56 -13.30 9.53
CA ARG A 74 20.39 -14.03 10.80
C ARG A 74 21.24 -13.47 11.94
N THR A 75 22.46 -13.02 11.66
CA THR A 75 23.34 -12.39 12.66
C THR A 75 22.96 -10.95 12.98
N GLY A 76 21.92 -10.40 12.33
CA GLY A 76 21.48 -9.03 12.53
C GLY A 76 22.42 -7.98 11.93
N ARG A 77 23.39 -8.38 11.10
CA ARG A 77 24.26 -7.46 10.34
C ARG A 77 23.52 -6.80 9.18
N VAL A 78 22.43 -7.39 8.72
CA VAL A 78 21.52 -6.83 7.73
C VAL A 78 20.14 -6.63 8.36
N ILE A 79 19.53 -5.48 8.10
CA ILE A 79 18.11 -5.24 8.37
C ILE A 79 17.36 -5.19 7.05
N LEU A 80 16.30 -5.98 6.92
CA LEU A 80 15.48 -6.04 5.71
C LEU A 80 14.32 -5.02 5.76
N LEU A 81 14.16 -4.26 4.69
CA LEU A 81 13.02 -3.39 4.43
C LEU A 81 12.25 -3.95 3.23
N LEU A 82 11.25 -4.78 3.51
CA LEU A 82 10.43 -5.47 2.52
C LEU A 82 9.19 -4.61 2.22
N ASP A 83 9.16 -4.03 1.01
CA ASP A 83 8.18 -3.01 0.64
C ASP A 83 7.14 -3.54 -0.38
N GLY A 84 5.86 -3.37 -0.06
CA GLY A 84 4.75 -3.60 -0.99
C GLY A 84 4.25 -5.04 -1.05
N TYR A 85 4.05 -5.71 0.09
CA TYR A 85 3.47 -7.06 0.10
C TYR A 85 2.09 -7.12 -0.57
N ASP A 86 1.26 -6.08 -0.39
CA ASP A 86 -0.07 -5.98 -1.01
C ASP A 86 -0.01 -6.03 -2.54
N GLU A 87 1.07 -5.53 -3.14
CA GLU A 87 1.26 -5.49 -4.60
C GLU A 87 1.53 -6.86 -5.20
N MET A 88 2.09 -7.78 -4.41
CA MET A 88 2.28 -9.17 -4.78
C MET A 88 1.06 -10.01 -4.40
N ALA A 89 0.54 -9.82 -3.19
CA ALA A 89 -0.56 -10.60 -2.63
C ALA A 89 -1.88 -10.45 -3.40
N GLN A 90 -2.07 -9.35 -4.13
CA GLN A 90 -3.25 -9.15 -4.98
C GLN A 90 -3.37 -10.18 -6.11
N PHE A 91 -2.27 -10.76 -6.59
CA PHE A 91 -2.28 -11.77 -7.66
C PHE A 91 -2.26 -13.20 -7.13
N MET A 92 -2.34 -13.38 -5.81
CA MET A 92 -2.18 -14.67 -5.14
C MET A 92 -3.50 -15.15 -4.55
N ASN A 93 -3.80 -16.43 -4.72
CA ASN A 93 -4.87 -17.08 -3.97
C ASN A 93 -4.48 -17.28 -2.49
N SER A 94 -5.42 -17.61 -1.61
CA SER A 94 -5.16 -17.74 -0.17
C SER A 94 -4.08 -18.77 0.18
N ARG A 95 -3.90 -19.83 -0.62
CA ARG A 95 -2.84 -20.82 -0.39
C ARG A 95 -1.47 -20.24 -0.76
N GLU A 96 -1.37 -19.54 -1.87
CA GLU A 96 -0.15 -18.86 -2.32
C GLU A 96 0.27 -17.75 -1.35
N ARG A 97 -0.69 -16.96 -0.85
CA ARG A 97 -0.42 -15.94 0.18
C ARG A 97 0.18 -16.55 1.44
N ARG A 98 -0.39 -17.65 1.93
CA ARG A 98 0.15 -18.38 3.09
C ARG A 98 1.56 -18.90 2.85
N ALA A 99 1.82 -19.48 1.68
CA ALA A 99 3.16 -19.98 1.34
C ALA A 99 4.19 -18.84 1.26
N CYS A 100 3.82 -17.73 0.63
CA CYS A 100 4.65 -16.53 0.54
C CYS A 100 4.96 -15.96 1.94
N LEU A 101 3.95 -15.87 2.79
CA LEU A 101 4.10 -15.38 4.14
C LEU A 101 4.98 -16.27 5.01
N ALA A 102 4.85 -17.59 4.86
CA ALA A 102 5.75 -18.54 5.50
C ALA A 102 7.21 -18.31 5.05
N ALA A 103 7.45 -18.17 3.74
CA ALA A 103 8.78 -17.87 3.21
C ALA A 103 9.33 -16.50 3.67
N LEU A 104 8.49 -15.48 3.84
CA LEU A 104 8.90 -14.20 4.45
C LEU A 104 9.28 -14.38 5.92
N ALA A 105 8.56 -15.22 6.67
CA ALA A 105 8.88 -15.53 8.06
C ALA A 105 10.20 -16.33 8.18
N GLU A 106 10.56 -17.16 7.18
CA GLU A 106 11.86 -17.83 7.14
C GLU A 106 13.04 -16.85 7.14
N LEU A 107 12.91 -15.69 6.48
CA LEU A 107 13.94 -14.64 6.50
C LEU A 107 14.10 -13.99 7.87
N ALA A 108 13.08 -14.08 8.73
CA ALA A 108 13.08 -13.53 10.07
C ALA A 108 13.54 -14.54 11.14
N LYS A 109 13.92 -15.76 10.75
CA LYS A 109 14.46 -16.77 11.67
C LYS A 109 15.73 -16.29 12.35
N ASP A 110 16.00 -16.88 13.52
CA ASP A 110 17.22 -16.67 14.31
C ASP A 110 17.47 -15.22 14.80
N GLY A 111 16.41 -14.42 14.90
CA GLY A 111 16.49 -13.04 15.42
C GLY A 111 16.78 -11.98 14.34
N ALA A 112 16.65 -12.34 13.06
CA ALA A 112 16.72 -11.40 11.96
C ALA A 112 15.67 -10.29 12.09
N LYS A 113 16.10 -9.04 11.91
CA LYS A 113 15.27 -7.85 12.06
C LYS A 113 14.83 -7.32 10.70
N GLY A 114 13.57 -6.94 10.60
CA GLY A 114 13.06 -6.34 9.37
C GLY A 114 11.73 -5.61 9.52
N ILE A 115 11.40 -4.84 8.49
CA ILE A 115 10.13 -4.15 8.32
C ILE A 115 9.46 -4.68 7.07
N LEU A 116 8.22 -5.14 7.23
CA LEU A 116 7.31 -5.47 6.13
C LEU A 116 6.26 -4.37 6.00
N THR A 117 6.03 -3.86 4.78
CA THR A 117 4.93 -2.92 4.49
C THR A 117 3.80 -3.58 3.71
N SER A 118 2.56 -3.22 4.03
CA SER A 118 1.36 -3.74 3.35
C SER A 118 0.15 -2.84 3.58
N ARG A 119 -1.00 -3.17 2.98
CA ARG A 119 -2.31 -2.58 3.30
C ARG A 119 -3.02 -3.40 4.40
N PRO A 120 -3.82 -2.77 5.27
CA PRO A 120 -4.53 -3.45 6.36
C PRO A 120 -5.44 -4.59 5.91
N ASN A 121 -5.91 -4.52 4.67
CA ASN A 121 -6.97 -5.36 4.12
C ASN A 121 -6.47 -6.62 3.38
N TYR A 122 -5.15 -6.79 3.29
CA TYR A 122 -4.51 -7.88 2.56
C TYR A 122 -4.13 -9.09 3.41
N PHE A 123 -4.44 -9.02 4.69
CA PHE A 123 -4.33 -10.16 5.58
C PHE A 123 -5.68 -10.42 6.22
N SER A 124 -6.12 -11.67 6.24
CA SER A 124 -7.13 -12.07 7.22
C SER A 124 -6.53 -12.04 8.62
N GLU A 125 -7.36 -11.88 9.66
CA GLU A 125 -6.91 -11.99 11.06
C GLU A 125 -6.13 -13.29 11.31
N SER A 126 -6.56 -14.39 10.68
CA SER A 126 -5.89 -15.70 10.73
C SER A 126 -4.56 -15.77 9.96
N GLU A 127 -4.42 -15.09 8.81
CA GLU A 127 -3.16 -15.03 8.06
C GLU A 127 -2.14 -14.15 8.80
N GLU A 128 -2.60 -13.03 9.36
CA GLU A 128 -1.82 -12.17 10.25
C GLU A 128 -1.37 -12.92 11.51
N LEU A 129 -2.27 -13.66 12.18
CA LEU A 129 -1.92 -14.44 13.36
C LEU A 129 -0.85 -15.48 13.04
N ASN A 130 -0.98 -16.22 11.93
CA ASN A 130 0.00 -17.25 11.55
C ASN A 130 1.38 -16.65 11.21
N VAL A 131 1.41 -15.51 10.52
CA VAL A 131 2.66 -14.77 10.26
C VAL A 131 3.25 -14.30 11.56
N PHE A 132 2.42 -13.72 12.43
CA PHE A 132 2.86 -13.17 13.69
C PHE A 132 3.37 -14.27 14.63
N GLU A 133 2.67 -15.39 14.74
CA GLU A 133 3.12 -16.58 15.45
C GLU A 133 4.43 -17.12 14.89
N ALA A 134 4.59 -17.21 13.57
CA ALA A 134 5.85 -17.64 12.97
C ALA A 134 7.00 -16.65 13.25
N LEU A 135 6.73 -15.35 13.24
CA LEU A 135 7.72 -14.30 13.53
C LEU A 135 8.07 -14.23 15.04
N TYR A 136 7.10 -14.45 15.94
CA TYR A 136 7.27 -14.31 17.39
C TYR A 136 7.65 -15.61 18.11
N ARG A 137 7.24 -16.80 17.65
CA ARG A 137 7.76 -18.08 18.17
C ARG A 137 9.28 -18.14 18.09
N ASN A 138 9.88 -17.48 17.10
CA ASN A 138 11.33 -17.40 16.94
C ASN A 138 11.99 -16.37 17.89
N LEU A 139 11.28 -15.30 18.28
CA LEU A 139 11.72 -14.39 19.36
C LEU A 139 11.67 -15.09 20.73
N GLU A 140 10.71 -16.00 20.93
CA GLU A 140 10.59 -16.78 22.15
C GLU A 140 11.61 -17.90 22.25
N GLN A 141 11.98 -18.57 21.15
CA GLN A 141 13.06 -19.57 21.16
C GLN A 141 14.38 -18.99 21.72
N GLN A 142 14.67 -17.71 21.52
CA GLN A 142 15.82 -17.04 22.16
C GLN A 142 15.65 -16.77 23.66
N ARG A 143 14.41 -16.61 24.17
CA ARG A 143 14.13 -16.54 25.62
C ARG A 143 14.05 -17.92 26.28
N TYR A 144 13.75 -18.97 25.50
CA TYR A 144 13.46 -20.31 26.00
C TYR A 144 14.70 -21.16 26.31
N TYR A 145 15.90 -20.73 25.92
CA TYR A 145 17.14 -21.41 26.33
C TYR A 145 17.45 -21.31 27.84
N LEU A 146 16.56 -20.71 28.65
CA LEU A 146 16.80 -20.43 30.07
C LEU A 146 15.81 -21.00 31.09
N SER A 147 14.84 -21.85 30.73
CA SER A 147 14.11 -22.58 31.78
C SER A 147 13.54 -23.91 31.31
N LYS A 148 13.70 -24.93 32.16
CA LYS A 148 13.31 -26.31 31.91
C LYS A 148 11.99 -26.61 32.63
N LYS A 149 11.11 -27.31 31.92
CA LYS A 149 10.07 -28.28 32.34
C LYS A 149 8.62 -27.81 32.60
N ASP A 150 7.75 -28.50 31.86
CA ASP A 150 6.48 -29.14 32.21
C ASP A 150 5.28 -28.24 32.59
N SER A 151 5.39 -26.91 32.51
CA SER A 151 4.22 -25.96 32.52
C SER A 151 3.82 -25.46 31.12
N GLU A 152 4.34 -26.12 30.09
CA GLU A 152 4.57 -25.61 28.74
C GLU A 152 3.33 -25.35 27.88
N PHE A 153 2.16 -25.92 28.18
CA PHE A 153 0.97 -25.76 27.32
C PHE A 153 0.02 -24.62 27.74
N ILE A 154 -0.12 -24.35 29.04
CA ILE A 154 -1.07 -23.33 29.54
C ILE A 154 -0.41 -21.94 29.53
N GLU A 155 0.91 -21.89 29.76
CA GLU A 155 1.67 -20.64 29.74
C GLU A 155 1.89 -20.14 28.31
N SER A 156 2.11 -21.05 27.35
CA SER A 156 2.18 -20.70 25.93
C SER A 156 0.85 -20.17 25.39
N GLU A 157 -0.28 -20.76 25.78
CA GLU A 157 -1.61 -20.27 25.38
C GLU A 157 -1.90 -18.87 25.97
N ARG A 158 -1.59 -18.64 27.25
CA ARG A 158 -1.73 -17.31 27.87
C ARG A 158 -0.79 -16.25 27.29
N ILE A 159 0.41 -16.63 26.89
CA ILE A 159 1.35 -15.71 26.23
C ILE A 159 0.89 -15.40 24.81
N VAL A 160 0.38 -16.39 24.08
CA VAL A 160 -0.27 -16.19 22.78
C VAL A 160 -1.47 -15.25 22.93
N ASP A 161 -2.34 -15.46 23.92
CA ASP A 161 -3.49 -14.58 24.18
C ASP A 161 -3.06 -13.16 24.53
N ALA A 162 -2.05 -12.98 25.39
CA ALA A 162 -1.50 -11.67 25.74
C ALA A 162 -0.78 -10.99 24.55
N LEU A 163 -0.14 -11.78 23.68
CA LEU A 163 0.47 -11.30 22.43
C LEU A 163 -0.58 -10.90 21.41
N VAL A 164 -1.67 -11.65 21.29
CA VAL A 164 -2.82 -11.33 20.44
C VAL A 164 -3.50 -10.06 20.94
N GLU A 165 -3.71 -9.92 22.24
CA GLU A 165 -4.29 -8.71 22.84
C GLU A 165 -3.39 -7.48 22.60
N ARG A 166 -2.07 -7.63 22.84
CA ARG A 166 -1.08 -6.60 22.53
C ARG A 166 -0.96 -6.33 21.02
N TYR A 167 -1.22 -7.32 20.17
CA TYR A 167 -1.19 -7.19 18.71
C TYR A 167 -2.41 -6.42 18.19
N VAL A 168 -3.60 -6.77 18.66
CA VAL A 168 -4.87 -6.08 18.35
C VAL A 168 -4.80 -4.62 18.81
N LEU A 169 -4.26 -4.37 20.02
CA LEU A 169 -4.05 -3.01 20.53
C LEU A 169 -2.99 -2.23 19.73
N ASN A 170 -1.87 -2.87 19.32
CA ASN A 170 -0.83 -2.23 18.50
C ASN A 170 -1.20 -2.08 17.02
N ARG A 171 -2.29 -2.70 16.54
CA ARG A 171 -2.78 -2.58 15.15
C ARG A 171 -3.01 -1.12 14.78
N TYR A 172 -3.48 -0.32 15.74
CA TYR A 172 -3.76 1.10 15.56
C TYR A 172 -2.48 1.97 15.52
N GLU A 173 -1.44 1.62 16.29
CA GLU A 173 -0.18 2.40 16.33
C GLU A 173 0.74 2.14 15.14
N ARG A 174 0.59 0.99 14.46
CA ARG A 174 1.43 0.59 13.31
C ARG A 174 0.79 0.89 11.95
N ASN A 175 -0.34 1.58 11.94
CA ASN A 175 -1.03 2.01 10.73
C ASN A 175 -0.55 3.42 10.34
N LEU A 176 0.14 3.52 9.21
CA LEU A 176 0.56 4.77 8.60
C LEU A 176 -0.68 5.49 8.11
N GLN A 177 -1.06 6.54 8.83
CA GLN A 177 -2.22 7.37 8.55
C GLN A 177 -1.91 8.44 7.50
N ASP A 178 -2.97 9.10 7.05
CA ASP A 178 -2.86 10.31 6.24
C ASP A 178 -2.21 11.44 7.05
N LEU A 179 -1.53 12.35 6.36
CA LEU A 179 -0.92 13.52 6.98
C LEU A 179 -2.00 14.42 7.57
N THR A 180 -1.72 14.97 8.75
CA THR A 180 -2.55 16.05 9.30
C THR A 180 -2.45 17.31 8.43
N PRO A 181 -3.40 18.25 8.52
CA PRO A 181 -3.30 19.54 7.83
C PRO A 181 -1.98 20.27 8.11
N GLU A 182 -1.52 20.26 9.37
CA GLU A 182 -0.26 20.87 9.81
C GLU A 182 0.97 20.17 9.19
N GLN A 183 0.95 18.83 9.13
CA GLN A 183 2.02 18.04 8.50
C GLN A 183 2.06 18.28 6.98
N THR A 184 0.88 18.35 6.35
CA THR A 184 0.73 18.64 4.92
C THR A 184 1.27 20.03 4.59
N GLU A 185 0.87 21.04 5.37
CA GLU A 185 1.38 22.40 5.21
C GLU A 185 2.91 22.43 5.38
N SER A 186 3.43 21.83 6.45
CA SER A 186 4.88 21.75 6.69
C SER A 186 5.65 21.09 5.56
N LEU A 187 5.09 20.03 4.96
CA LEU A 187 5.67 19.34 3.80
C LEU A 187 5.71 20.28 2.59
N VAL A 188 4.61 20.97 2.27
CA VAL A 188 4.54 21.91 1.14
C VAL A 188 5.51 23.08 1.33
N LYS A 189 5.55 23.67 2.52
CA LYS A 189 6.48 24.76 2.86
C LYS A 189 7.93 24.35 2.64
N ARG A 190 8.29 23.13 3.06
CA ARG A 190 9.65 22.59 2.92
C ARG A 190 9.99 22.29 1.46
N SER A 191 9.08 21.62 0.74
CA SER A 191 9.30 21.21 -0.64
C SER A 191 9.37 22.39 -1.60
N LEU A 192 8.61 23.46 -1.36
CA LEU A 192 8.56 24.67 -2.18
C LEU A 192 9.26 25.87 -1.53
N ALA A 193 10.25 25.63 -0.66
CA ALA A 193 10.97 26.69 0.05
C ALA A 193 11.61 27.74 -0.88
N LYS A 194 11.95 27.35 -2.13
CA LYS A 194 12.50 28.24 -3.16
C LYS A 194 11.45 28.80 -4.13
N ASN A 195 10.18 28.41 -4.02
CA ASN A 195 9.08 28.82 -4.91
C ASN A 195 7.88 29.34 -4.08
N PRO A 196 7.94 30.61 -3.60
CA PRO A 196 6.90 31.17 -2.73
C PRO A 196 5.55 31.38 -3.44
N THR A 197 5.55 31.48 -4.76
CA THR A 197 4.31 31.56 -5.56
C THR A 197 3.64 30.20 -5.63
N GLY A 198 4.40 29.15 -5.95
CA GLY A 198 3.89 27.78 -6.02
C GLY A 198 3.40 27.28 -4.67
N GLN A 199 4.11 27.65 -3.61
CA GLN A 199 3.70 27.38 -2.22
C GLN A 199 2.31 27.95 -1.92
N ARG A 200 2.05 29.21 -2.29
CA ARG A 200 0.73 29.84 -2.10
C ARG A 200 -0.36 29.14 -2.89
N ILE A 201 -0.09 28.77 -4.14
CA ILE A 201 -1.03 28.07 -5.02
C ILE A 201 -1.40 26.71 -4.42
N VAL A 202 -0.42 25.88 -4.09
CA VAL A 202 -0.67 24.53 -3.55
C VAL A 202 -1.43 24.63 -2.23
N LEU A 203 -1.02 25.50 -1.31
CA LEU A 203 -1.75 25.69 -0.04
C LEU A 203 -3.19 26.18 -0.25
N SER A 204 -3.42 27.05 -1.24
CA SER A 204 -4.77 27.51 -1.56
C SER A 204 -5.66 26.39 -2.11
N ILE A 205 -5.10 25.51 -2.95
CA ILE A 205 -5.79 24.34 -3.50
C ILE A 205 -6.14 23.39 -2.36
N LEU A 206 -5.16 23.03 -1.53
CA LEU A 206 -5.35 22.15 -0.38
C LEU A 206 -6.45 22.71 0.54
N ASN A 207 -6.40 24.00 0.90
CA ASN A 207 -7.42 24.61 1.77
C ASN A 207 -8.83 24.67 1.15
N ARG A 208 -8.94 24.71 -0.18
CA ARG A 208 -10.24 24.71 -0.88
C ARG A 208 -10.82 23.30 -1.01
N VAL A 209 -9.96 22.35 -1.40
CA VAL A 209 -10.26 20.92 -1.59
C VAL A 209 -10.53 20.22 -0.25
N PHE A 210 -10.04 20.74 0.87
CA PHE A 210 -10.12 20.10 2.19
C PHE A 210 -11.07 20.78 3.20
N ARG A 211 -11.97 21.67 2.78
CA ARG A 211 -12.96 22.21 3.72
C ARG A 211 -13.86 21.09 4.25
N GLU A 212 -13.81 20.88 5.57
CA GLU A 212 -14.78 20.07 6.30
C GLU A 212 -16.17 20.66 6.10
N GLU A 213 -17.05 19.95 5.38
CA GLU A 213 -18.47 20.25 5.48
C GLU A 213 -18.91 19.96 6.92
N ALA A 214 -19.60 20.94 7.53
CA ALA A 214 -20.02 20.98 8.93
C ALA A 214 -20.99 19.85 9.37
N LEU A 215 -21.17 18.82 8.54
CA LEU A 215 -22.12 17.73 8.70
C LEU A 215 -21.47 16.34 8.56
N GLY A 216 -20.24 16.16 9.07
CA GLY A 216 -19.71 14.84 9.47
C GLY A 216 -19.43 13.81 8.35
N THR A 217 -19.82 14.07 7.11
CA THR A 217 -19.48 13.25 5.94
C THR A 217 -18.10 13.68 5.43
N ARG A 218 -17.09 12.89 5.77
CA ARG A 218 -15.68 13.07 5.40
C ARG A 218 -15.46 13.12 3.88
N GLN A 219 -15.67 14.28 3.25
CA GLN A 219 -15.11 14.57 1.93
C GLN A 219 -13.76 15.26 2.13
N ALA A 220 -12.76 14.48 2.50
CA ALA A 220 -11.43 15.00 2.72
C ALA A 220 -10.49 14.28 1.75
N LEU A 221 -10.07 14.93 0.66
CA LEU A 221 -8.92 14.47 -0.13
C LEU A 221 -7.58 14.58 0.65
N SER A 222 -7.61 14.61 1.99
CA SER A 222 -6.96 15.65 2.82
C SER A 222 -5.63 15.33 3.48
N GLY A 223 -5.00 14.21 3.18
CA GLY A 223 -3.69 13.97 3.80
C GLY A 223 -2.82 12.94 3.14
N LYS A 224 -3.26 12.28 2.05
CA LYS A 224 -2.43 11.26 1.42
C LYS A 224 -1.17 11.91 0.82
N PRO A 225 0.04 11.55 1.29
CA PRO A 225 1.29 12.07 0.72
C PRO A 225 1.37 11.98 -0.81
N VAL A 226 0.76 10.96 -1.42
CA VAL A 226 0.77 10.81 -2.89
C VAL A 226 0.05 11.96 -3.61
N ILE A 227 -1.06 12.45 -3.05
CA ILE A 227 -1.83 13.56 -3.62
C ILE A 227 -1.01 14.84 -3.52
N VAL A 228 -0.39 15.06 -2.36
CA VAL A 228 0.51 16.20 -2.15
C VAL A 228 1.68 16.14 -3.13
N SER A 229 2.28 14.97 -3.37
CA SER A 229 3.36 14.85 -4.36
C SER A 229 2.91 15.20 -5.78
N TYR A 230 1.71 14.81 -6.19
CA TYR A 230 1.20 15.18 -7.51
C TYR A 230 0.95 16.68 -7.65
N LEU A 231 0.42 17.31 -6.60
CA LEU A 231 0.26 18.77 -6.59
C LEU A 231 1.60 19.50 -6.65
N LEU A 232 2.63 18.97 -5.98
CA LEU A 232 3.99 19.49 -6.06
C LEU A 232 4.60 19.32 -7.46
N GLU A 233 4.34 18.19 -8.13
CA GLU A 233 4.82 17.95 -9.50
C GLU A 233 4.08 18.83 -10.54
N LEU A 234 2.80 19.13 -10.31
CA LEU A 234 1.98 19.96 -11.20
C LEU A 234 2.13 21.46 -10.96
N VAL A 235 2.88 21.87 -9.92
CA VAL A 235 2.92 23.27 -9.50
C VAL A 235 3.38 24.22 -10.61
N GLU A 236 4.36 23.81 -11.41
CA GLU A 236 4.89 24.63 -12.51
C GLU A 236 3.90 24.75 -13.68
N GLU A 237 3.16 23.68 -13.97
CA GLU A 237 2.12 23.69 -15.01
C GLU A 237 0.95 24.58 -14.59
N ILE A 238 0.54 24.48 -13.32
CA ILE A 238 -0.51 25.32 -12.73
C ILE A 238 -0.09 26.80 -12.74
N GLN A 239 1.17 27.09 -12.41
CA GLN A 239 1.73 28.45 -12.48
C GLN A 239 1.67 29.01 -13.90
N LYS A 240 2.19 28.27 -14.88
CA LYS A 240 2.16 28.68 -16.29
C LYS A 240 0.73 28.91 -16.82
N ALA A 241 -0.22 28.09 -16.39
CA ALA A 241 -1.62 28.23 -16.78
C ALA A 241 -2.30 29.46 -16.16
N GLN A 242 -1.87 29.89 -14.96
CA GLN A 242 -2.36 31.10 -14.30
C GLN A 242 -1.70 32.38 -14.83
N ASP A 243 -0.43 32.30 -15.24
CA ASP A 243 0.32 33.43 -15.81
C ASP A 243 -0.08 33.72 -17.27
N ALA A 244 -0.66 32.74 -17.99
CA ALA A 244 -1.20 32.90 -19.33
C ALA A 244 -2.56 33.61 -19.29
N ASP A 245 -2.51 34.94 -19.17
CA ASP A 245 -3.58 35.95 -19.00
C ASP A 245 -4.83 35.79 -19.89
N THR A 246 -5.61 34.74 -19.65
CA THR A 246 -6.98 34.58 -20.14
C THR A 246 -7.84 34.31 -18.93
N SER A 247 -8.69 35.29 -18.59
CA SER A 247 -9.68 35.28 -17.51
C SER A 247 -10.74 34.17 -17.61
N ALA A 248 -10.55 33.19 -18.51
CA ALA A 248 -11.36 31.99 -18.68
C ALA A 248 -10.66 30.70 -18.20
N ASN A 249 -9.37 30.74 -17.80
CA ASN A 249 -8.57 29.53 -17.54
C ASN A 249 -8.15 29.35 -16.07
N THR A 250 -8.99 29.80 -15.14
CA THR A 250 -8.82 29.46 -13.72
C THR A 250 -9.02 27.95 -13.58
N ILE A 251 -7.94 27.20 -13.40
CA ILE A 251 -8.00 25.75 -13.16
C ILE A 251 -9.00 25.49 -12.03
N THR A 252 -10.09 24.80 -12.37
CA THR A 252 -11.14 24.49 -11.41
C THR A 252 -10.68 23.39 -10.45
N GLU A 253 -11.37 23.26 -9.32
CA GLU A 253 -11.13 22.12 -8.41
C GLU A 253 -11.30 20.79 -9.14
N TRP A 254 -12.30 20.71 -10.03
CA TRP A 254 -12.55 19.53 -10.86
C TRP A 254 -11.40 19.21 -11.81
N ASP A 255 -10.77 20.22 -12.41
CA ASP A 255 -9.61 19.99 -13.28
C ASP A 255 -8.43 19.41 -12.50
N ILE A 256 -8.20 19.88 -11.27
CA ILE A 256 -7.17 19.35 -10.37
C ILE A 256 -7.51 17.92 -9.96
N TYR A 257 -8.76 17.64 -9.58
CA TYR A 257 -9.22 16.29 -9.26
C TYR A 257 -9.01 15.35 -10.44
N LYS A 258 -9.43 15.76 -11.64
CA LYS A 258 -9.27 14.99 -12.86
C LYS A 258 -7.79 14.67 -13.12
N LEU A 259 -6.91 15.66 -13.00
CA LEU A 259 -5.46 15.47 -13.16
C LEU A 259 -4.89 14.48 -12.13
N ILE A 260 -5.30 14.57 -10.86
CA ILE A 260 -4.88 13.64 -9.81
C ILE A 260 -5.35 12.22 -10.13
N ILE A 261 -6.63 12.05 -10.48
CA ILE A 261 -7.20 10.75 -10.83
C ILE A 261 -6.50 10.15 -12.05
N ASP A 262 -6.24 10.95 -13.08
CA ASP A 262 -5.55 10.50 -14.29
C ASP A 262 -4.11 10.04 -13.99
N ARG A 263 -3.39 10.75 -13.10
CA ARG A 263 -2.06 10.29 -12.62
C ARG A 263 -2.15 9.01 -11.81
N LEU A 264 -3.19 8.84 -10.99
CA LEU A 264 -3.43 7.59 -10.25
C LEU A 264 -3.69 6.42 -11.21
N MET A 265 -4.55 6.61 -12.21
CA MET A 265 -4.83 5.58 -13.23
C MET A 265 -3.57 5.21 -14.02
N ALA A 266 -2.76 6.21 -14.42
CA ALA A 266 -1.50 5.97 -15.12
C ALA A 266 -0.49 5.21 -14.25
N ARG A 267 -0.45 5.48 -12.94
CA ARG A 267 0.39 4.75 -12.00
C ARG A 267 -0.10 3.32 -11.79
N ASP A 268 -1.40 3.11 -11.74
CA ASP A 268 -1.97 1.78 -11.56
C ASP A 268 -1.81 0.89 -12.81
N MET A 269 -1.63 1.49 -14.01
CA MET A 269 -1.25 0.75 -15.23
C MET A 269 0.09 0.01 -15.09
N GLN A 270 1.01 0.48 -14.25
CA GLN A 270 2.23 -0.27 -13.96
C GLN A 270 1.95 -1.61 -13.25
N ARG A 271 0.73 -1.80 -12.75
CA ARG A 271 0.29 -2.94 -11.94
C ARG A 271 -0.85 -3.73 -12.60
N SER A 272 -1.49 -3.20 -13.65
CA SER A 272 -2.65 -3.83 -14.30
C SER A 272 -2.48 -3.92 -15.80
N THR A 273 -3.11 -4.92 -16.41
CA THR A 273 -3.19 -5.02 -17.87
C THR A 273 -4.22 -4.07 -18.47
N LEU A 274 -5.16 -3.59 -17.64
CA LEU A 274 -6.21 -2.67 -18.03
C LEU A 274 -5.68 -1.26 -18.34
N LEU A 275 -6.10 -0.70 -19.47
CA LEU A 275 -5.74 0.66 -19.88
C LEU A 275 -6.32 1.72 -18.92
N PRO A 276 -5.59 2.81 -18.64
CA PRO A 276 -6.04 3.87 -17.72
C PRO A 276 -7.44 4.43 -18.03
N HIS A 277 -7.72 4.64 -19.31
CA HIS A 277 -8.99 5.19 -19.79
C HIS A 277 -10.16 4.25 -19.48
N ASP A 278 -10.03 2.98 -19.81
CA ASP A 278 -11.10 1.99 -19.62
C ASP A 278 -11.33 1.71 -18.14
N ARG A 279 -10.24 1.68 -17.34
CA ARG A 279 -10.32 1.61 -15.89
C ARG A 279 -11.08 2.79 -15.30
N ARG A 280 -10.80 4.01 -15.77
CA ARG A 280 -11.48 5.22 -15.32
C ARG A 280 -12.98 5.15 -15.62
N LEU A 281 -13.37 4.78 -16.84
CA LEU A 281 -14.79 4.68 -17.23
C LEU A 281 -15.55 3.63 -16.40
N ALA A 282 -14.94 2.46 -16.19
CA ALA A 282 -15.51 1.41 -15.35
C ALA A 282 -15.69 1.87 -13.90
N LEU A 283 -14.67 2.52 -13.31
CA LEU A 283 -14.72 3.04 -11.95
C LEU A 283 -15.68 4.23 -11.80
N GLN A 284 -15.81 5.08 -12.82
CA GLN A 284 -16.82 6.16 -12.86
C GLN A 284 -18.24 5.58 -12.80
N THR A 285 -18.49 4.55 -13.60
CA THR A 285 -19.79 3.87 -13.61
C THR A 285 -20.05 3.18 -12.28
N LEU A 286 -19.03 2.55 -11.69
CA LEU A 286 -19.12 1.96 -10.37
C LEU A 286 -19.49 3.01 -9.32
N ALA A 287 -18.84 4.17 -9.34
CA ALA A 287 -19.10 5.25 -8.39
C ALA A 287 -20.55 5.76 -8.48
N LEU A 288 -21.06 5.98 -9.69
CA LEU A 288 -22.46 6.37 -9.91
C LEU A 288 -23.46 5.31 -9.43
N LYS A 289 -23.13 4.03 -9.57
CA LYS A 289 -24.00 2.94 -9.11
C LYS A 289 -24.05 2.79 -7.60
N ILE A 290 -22.97 3.15 -6.89
CA ILE A 290 -22.93 3.05 -5.43
C ILE A 290 -23.30 4.36 -4.74
N SER A 291 -23.21 5.51 -5.42
CA SER A 291 -23.60 6.81 -4.87
C SER A 291 -25.10 6.94 -4.62
N SER A 292 -25.91 6.19 -5.37
CA SER A 292 -27.37 6.16 -5.23
C SER A 292 -27.88 5.19 -4.15
N ARG A 293 -26.99 4.49 -3.44
CA ARG A 293 -27.34 3.50 -2.40
C ARG A 293 -27.14 4.10 -1.01
N ASP A 294 -28.01 3.72 -0.08
CA ASP A 294 -27.88 4.08 1.35
C ASP A 294 -26.55 3.60 1.97
N ASN A 295 -25.93 2.56 1.40
CA ASN A 295 -24.58 2.12 1.76
C ASN A 295 -23.68 2.05 0.52
N PRO A 296 -22.69 2.95 0.36
CA PRO A 296 -21.85 3.05 -0.83
C PRO A 296 -20.72 1.99 -0.86
N ILE A 297 -21.06 0.73 -0.58
CA ILE A 297 -20.13 -0.41 -0.64
C ILE A 297 -20.33 -1.14 -1.97
N ALA A 298 -19.26 -1.22 -2.77
CA ALA A 298 -19.19 -2.07 -3.93
C ALA A 298 -18.83 -3.51 -3.50
N THR A 299 -19.72 -4.46 -3.76
CA THR A 299 -19.46 -5.90 -3.55
C THR A 299 -18.82 -6.53 -4.78
N GLU A 300 -18.27 -7.74 -4.66
CA GLU A 300 -17.76 -8.51 -5.81
C GLU A 300 -18.81 -8.65 -6.93
N ASP A 301 -20.08 -8.91 -6.59
CA ASP A 301 -21.19 -8.93 -7.54
C ASP A 301 -21.36 -7.59 -8.28
N THR A 302 -21.18 -6.47 -7.57
CA THR A 302 -21.25 -5.14 -8.17
C THR A 302 -20.11 -4.93 -9.17
N PHE A 303 -18.88 -5.35 -8.84
CA PHE A 303 -17.77 -5.29 -9.80
C PHE A 303 -17.99 -6.21 -11.00
N ASN A 304 -18.45 -7.44 -10.79
CA ASN A 304 -18.72 -8.38 -11.88
C ASN A 304 -19.74 -7.81 -12.88
N LYS A 305 -20.78 -7.11 -12.40
CA LYS A 305 -21.72 -6.37 -13.25
C LYS A 305 -21.04 -5.26 -14.06
N ILE A 306 -20.15 -4.49 -13.44
CA ILE A 306 -19.36 -3.46 -14.14
C ILE A 306 -18.46 -4.09 -15.20
N VAL A 307 -17.82 -5.22 -14.90
CA VAL A 307 -16.97 -5.95 -15.85
C VAL A 307 -17.78 -6.41 -17.06
N ASP A 308 -18.96 -6.97 -16.84
CA ASP A 308 -19.83 -7.45 -17.91
C ASP A 308 -20.38 -6.30 -18.79
N GLU A 309 -20.58 -5.11 -18.22
CA GLU A 309 -21.06 -3.92 -18.93
C GLU A 309 -19.97 -3.22 -19.75
N HIS A 310 -18.75 -3.09 -19.20
CA HIS A 310 -17.67 -2.32 -19.82
C HIS A 310 -16.74 -3.14 -20.73
N PHE A 311 -16.64 -4.45 -20.51
CA PHE A 311 -15.77 -5.33 -21.31
C PHE A 311 -16.52 -6.42 -22.12
N PRO A 312 -17.72 -6.16 -22.68
CA PRO A 312 -18.51 -7.23 -23.30
C PRO A 312 -17.87 -7.78 -24.58
N ALA A 313 -17.19 -6.94 -25.36
CA ALA A 313 -16.54 -7.35 -26.60
C ALA A 313 -15.33 -8.26 -26.35
N GLU A 314 -14.58 -7.99 -25.28
CA GLU A 314 -13.43 -8.78 -24.86
C GLU A 314 -13.87 -10.14 -24.33
N LEU A 315 -14.89 -10.17 -23.46
CA LEU A 315 -15.38 -11.41 -22.85
C LEU A 315 -16.10 -12.34 -23.82
N ARG A 316 -16.81 -11.81 -24.82
CA ARG A 316 -17.55 -12.62 -25.81
C ARG A 316 -16.66 -13.43 -26.73
N ARG A 317 -15.43 -12.96 -26.99
CA ARG A 317 -14.47 -13.60 -27.92
C ARG A 317 -13.74 -14.80 -27.30
N LEU A 318 -13.83 -14.96 -25.98
CA LEU A 318 -13.13 -16.00 -25.22
C LEU A 318 -13.99 -17.24 -25.00
N SER A 319 -13.34 -18.40 -24.88
CA SER A 319 -13.99 -19.65 -24.46
C SER A 319 -14.55 -19.53 -23.02
N PRO A 320 -15.44 -20.45 -22.58
CA PRO A 320 -16.02 -20.37 -21.24
C PRO A 320 -15.00 -20.38 -20.09
N GLU A 321 -13.90 -21.13 -20.22
CA GLU A 321 -12.84 -21.17 -19.20
C GLU A 321 -12.00 -19.90 -19.22
N GLU A 322 -11.54 -19.47 -20.40
CA GLU A 322 -10.77 -18.23 -20.56
C GLU A 322 -11.58 -17.00 -20.13
N ARG A 323 -12.88 -16.98 -20.39
CA ARG A 323 -13.78 -15.91 -19.94
C ARG A 323 -13.85 -15.84 -18.42
N ARG A 324 -13.89 -16.97 -17.72
CA ARG A 324 -13.87 -16.98 -16.25
C ARG A 324 -12.57 -16.41 -15.71
N THR A 325 -11.43 -16.85 -16.25
CA THR A 325 -10.11 -16.34 -15.88
C THR A 325 -10.02 -14.84 -16.14
N ARG A 326 -10.43 -14.38 -17.33
CA ARG A 326 -10.37 -12.96 -17.69
C ARG A 326 -11.29 -12.09 -16.85
N ARG A 327 -12.48 -12.57 -16.48
CA ARG A 327 -13.37 -11.86 -15.54
C ARG A 327 -12.72 -11.68 -14.17
N LEU A 328 -12.05 -12.72 -13.66
CA LEU A 328 -11.30 -12.64 -12.42
C LEU A 328 -10.17 -11.60 -12.54
N GLU A 329 -9.39 -11.61 -13.63
CA GLU A 329 -8.34 -10.61 -13.86
C GLU A 329 -8.87 -9.18 -13.91
N LEU A 330 -9.99 -8.93 -14.61
CA LEU A 330 -10.59 -7.61 -14.70
C LEU A 330 -11.17 -7.15 -13.35
N PHE A 331 -11.75 -8.07 -12.58
CA PHE A 331 -12.19 -7.80 -11.20
C PHE A 331 -11.01 -7.39 -10.31
N GLU A 332 -9.92 -8.17 -10.35
CA GLU A 332 -8.67 -7.92 -9.65
C GLU A 332 -8.04 -6.57 -10.04
N ASP A 333 -8.01 -6.27 -11.33
CA ASP A 333 -7.55 -4.99 -11.87
C ASP A 333 -8.44 -3.84 -11.38
N LEU A 334 -9.77 -3.95 -11.39
CA LEU A 334 -10.63 -2.85 -10.92
C LEU A 334 -10.51 -2.63 -9.41
N ARG A 335 -10.59 -3.68 -8.60
CA ARG A 335 -10.61 -3.58 -7.13
C ARG A 335 -9.28 -3.11 -6.53
N SER A 336 -8.17 -3.31 -7.23
CA SER A 336 -6.82 -2.90 -6.79
C SER A 336 -6.56 -1.39 -6.95
N SER A 337 -7.51 -0.65 -7.52
CA SER A 337 -7.34 0.77 -7.82
C SER A 337 -6.98 1.58 -6.57
N ALA A 338 -6.10 2.55 -6.76
CA ALA A 338 -5.69 3.52 -5.75
C ALA A 338 -6.83 4.35 -5.16
N THR A 339 -7.96 4.45 -5.87
CA THR A 339 -9.13 5.24 -5.48
C THR A 339 -10.11 4.45 -4.59
N LEU A 340 -9.85 3.16 -4.36
CA LEU A 340 -10.69 2.26 -3.57
C LEU A 340 -9.97 1.82 -2.29
N THR A 341 -10.74 1.74 -1.21
CA THR A 341 -10.33 1.14 0.07
C THR A 341 -11.36 0.07 0.44
N ARG A 342 -10.91 -1.03 1.05
CA ARG A 342 -11.83 -2.06 1.52
C ARG A 342 -12.54 -1.57 2.78
N ALA A 343 -13.84 -1.73 2.84
CA ALA A 343 -14.64 -1.50 4.03
C ALA A 343 -15.11 -2.85 4.57
N VAL A 344 -14.85 -3.09 5.85
CA VAL A 344 -15.36 -4.26 6.57
C VAL A 344 -16.40 -3.74 7.56
N GLU A 345 -17.66 -3.73 7.14
CA GLU A 345 -18.79 -3.52 8.06
C GLU A 345 -19.36 -4.89 8.45
N ALA A 346 -19.89 -5.02 9.67
CA ALA A 346 -20.28 -6.29 10.32
C ALA A 346 -21.23 -7.22 9.54
N LYS A 347 -21.74 -6.81 8.36
CA LYS A 347 -22.57 -7.62 7.45
C LYS A 347 -22.17 -7.52 5.97
N HIS A 348 -21.23 -6.65 5.57
CA HIS A 348 -20.86 -6.44 4.17
C HIS A 348 -19.35 -6.23 4.03
N ASP A 349 -18.68 -7.15 3.34
CA ASP A 349 -17.31 -7.00 2.88
C ASP A 349 -17.32 -6.45 1.45
N GLY A 350 -16.56 -5.38 1.21
CA GLY A 350 -16.52 -4.76 -0.11
C GLY A 350 -15.58 -3.56 -0.19
N TRP A 351 -15.71 -2.77 -1.26
CA TRP A 351 -14.86 -1.64 -1.56
C TRP A 351 -15.66 -0.34 -1.53
N VAL A 352 -15.12 0.67 -0.88
CA VAL A 352 -15.64 2.03 -0.88
C VAL A 352 -14.62 2.91 -1.57
N PHE A 353 -15.10 3.89 -2.33
CA PHE A 353 -14.19 4.89 -2.86
C PHE A 353 -13.57 5.69 -1.72
N SER A 354 -12.24 5.64 -1.62
CA SER A 354 -11.46 6.47 -0.70
C SER A 354 -11.66 7.97 -1.01
N GLN A 355 -12.12 8.27 -2.22
CA GLN A 355 -12.38 9.59 -2.77
C GLN A 355 -13.69 9.50 -3.56
N ASN A 356 -14.76 10.16 -3.12
CA ASN A 356 -16.01 10.18 -3.89
C ASN A 356 -16.19 11.54 -4.59
N PRO A 357 -15.65 11.74 -5.82
CA PRO A 357 -15.76 13.00 -6.54
C PRO A 357 -17.10 13.18 -7.27
N PHE A 358 -18.00 12.19 -7.24
CA PHE A 358 -19.15 12.13 -8.16
C PHE A 358 -20.46 12.65 -7.58
N HIS A 359 -20.42 13.42 -6.49
CA HIS A 359 -21.64 13.93 -5.87
C HIS A 359 -22.17 15.24 -6.47
N ASN A 360 -21.40 15.90 -7.35
CA ASN A 360 -21.86 17.10 -8.06
C ASN A 360 -21.74 16.92 -9.57
N GLY A 361 -22.83 16.45 -10.17
CA GLY A 361 -23.17 16.59 -11.58
C GLY A 361 -24.59 17.09 -11.68
#